data_AF-A0A653BTZ3-F1
#
_entry.id   AF-A0A653BTZ3-F1
#
_cell.length_a   1.000
_cell.length_b   1.000
_cell.length_c   1.000
_cell.angle_alpha   90.00
_cell.angle_beta   90.00
_cell.angle_gamma   90.00
#
_symmetry.space_group_name_H-M   'P 1'
#
loop_
_entity.id
_entity.type
_entity.pdbx_description
1 polymer ?
#
loop_
_entity_poly.entity_id
_entity_poly.type
_entity_poly.pdbx_seq_one_letter_code
_entity_poly.pdbx_strand_id
1 'polypeptide(L)'
;MKQLNFCFIITVFCVSSIAAETLRCYDCDPNPEHDGDKCTDPQNLNARLTICDATKGETMCLSAYYIGKGDKKNQTGVYRGCFAPKSDVKDQCGYFKEKNRQENLDIVSCLSCTDARCNVQLFDDNGSPKNSVSKNVSSILFISIINILFISLSLLLRS
;
A
#
# COMPACT_ATOMS: atom_id res chain seq x y z
N MET A 1 33.42 6.48 35.48
CA MET A 1 31.93 6.41 35.52
C MET A 1 31.21 7.70 35.08
N LYS A 2 31.77 8.51 34.14
CA LYS A 2 31.07 9.71 33.61
C LYS A 2 30.72 9.61 32.11
N GLN A 3 31.32 8.68 31.37
CA GLN A 3 31.04 8.46 29.95
C GLN A 3 29.88 7.49 29.66
N LEU A 4 29.43 6.70 30.65
CA LEU A 4 28.35 5.72 30.46
C LEU A 4 26.96 6.38 30.34
N ASN A 5 26.79 7.57 30.93
CA ASN A 5 25.52 8.30 30.93
C ASN A 5 25.27 9.10 29.63
N PHE A 6 26.29 9.31 28.78
CA PHE A 6 26.12 10.09 27.55
C PHE A 6 25.55 9.25 26.40
N CYS A 7 25.90 7.96 26.32
CA CYS A 7 25.35 7.06 25.29
C CYS A 7 23.87 6.73 25.47
N PHE A 8 23.37 6.74 26.72
CA PHE A 8 21.96 6.41 27.01
C PHE A 8 20.99 7.54 26.60
N ILE A 9 21.48 8.78 26.49
CA ILE A 9 20.66 9.94 26.09
C ILE A 9 20.50 9.98 24.57
N ILE A 10 21.48 9.49 23.80
CA ILE A 10 21.43 9.49 22.33
C ILE A 10 20.50 8.39 21.79
N THR A 11 20.41 7.23 22.45
CA THR A 11 19.50 6.15 22.03
C THR A 11 18.02 6.46 22.25
N VAL A 12 17.68 7.29 23.25
CA VAL A 12 16.29 7.69 23.52
C VAL A 12 15.78 8.75 22.53
N PHE A 13 16.67 9.51 21.88
CA PHE A 13 16.28 10.57 20.93
C PHE A 13 15.95 10.06 19.51
N CYS A 14 16.23 8.79 19.19
CA CYS A 14 15.92 8.21 17.87
C CYS A 14 14.52 7.56 17.77
N VAL A 15 13.73 7.53 18.86
CA VAL A 15 12.44 6.79 18.88
C VAL A 15 11.22 7.66 18.59
N SER A 16 11.34 8.99 18.54
CA SER A 16 10.18 9.90 18.57
C SER A 16 9.85 10.59 17.25
N SER A 17 10.13 9.97 16.11
CA SER A 17 9.64 10.48 14.81
C SER A 17 9.17 9.35 13.90
N ILE A 18 8.21 8.55 14.36
CA ILE A 18 7.30 7.87 13.45
C ILE A 18 6.43 8.97 12.86
N ALA A 19 6.93 9.66 11.83
CA ALA A 19 6.10 10.52 11.01
C ALA A 19 4.95 9.63 10.51
N ALA A 20 3.71 10.00 10.81
CA ALA A 20 2.55 9.33 10.24
C ALA A 20 2.66 9.49 8.72
N GLU A 21 3.10 8.43 8.02
CA GLU A 21 3.18 8.46 6.57
C GLU A 21 1.77 8.73 6.04
N THR A 22 1.63 9.81 5.30
CA THR A 22 0.39 10.10 4.60
C THR A 22 0.12 8.94 3.63
N LEU A 23 -1.00 8.23 3.80
CA LEU A 23 -1.36 7.10 2.95
C LEU A 23 -1.47 7.58 1.49
N ARG A 24 -0.73 6.92 0.60
CA ARG A 24 -0.76 7.17 -0.84
C ARG A 24 -1.06 5.87 -1.55
N CYS A 25 -2.03 5.86 -2.45
CA CYS A 25 -2.40 4.68 -3.23
C CYS A 25 -2.17 4.96 -4.71
N TYR A 26 -1.90 3.90 -5.49
CA TYR A 26 -2.07 4.00 -6.93
C TYR A 26 -3.54 4.26 -7.22
N ASP A 27 -3.80 5.18 -8.13
CA ASP A 27 -5.13 5.68 -8.45
C ASP A 27 -5.27 5.77 -9.95
N CYS A 28 -6.03 4.83 -10.50
CA CYS A 28 -6.23 4.72 -11.93
C CYS A 28 -7.46 3.86 -12.23
N ASP A 29 -8.05 4.06 -13.40
CA ASP A 29 -9.22 3.30 -13.86
C ASP A 29 -8.98 2.58 -15.20
N PRO A 30 -9.71 1.48 -15.48
CA PRO A 30 -9.48 0.69 -16.69
C PRO A 30 -10.01 1.35 -17.98
N ASN A 31 -10.54 2.57 -17.94
CA ASN A 31 -11.00 3.27 -19.14
C ASN A 31 -9.78 3.62 -20.03
N PRO A 32 -9.74 3.16 -21.29
CA PRO A 32 -8.64 3.46 -22.21
C PRO A 32 -8.48 4.96 -22.52
N GLU A 33 -9.51 5.77 -22.29
CA GLU A 33 -9.44 7.23 -22.47
C GLU A 33 -8.74 7.96 -21.31
N HIS A 34 -8.58 7.31 -20.15
CA HIS A 34 -7.97 7.89 -18.96
C HIS A 34 -6.63 7.24 -18.64
N ASP A 35 -6.65 6.01 -18.12
CA ASP A 35 -5.43 5.31 -17.68
C ASP A 35 -5.20 4.00 -18.41
N GLY A 36 -6.27 3.30 -18.79
CA GLY A 36 -6.24 2.03 -19.52
C GLY A 36 -5.25 1.04 -18.92
N ASP A 37 -4.23 0.66 -19.70
CA ASP A 37 -3.26 -0.36 -19.33
C ASP A 37 -2.35 0.04 -18.15
N LYS A 38 -2.25 1.33 -17.79
CA LYS A 38 -1.42 1.76 -16.65
C LYS A 38 -1.82 1.08 -15.34
N CYS A 39 -3.07 0.64 -15.22
CA CYS A 39 -3.55 -0.05 -14.03
C CYS A 39 -3.10 -1.50 -13.89
N THR A 40 -2.67 -2.15 -14.98
CA THR A 40 -2.26 -3.56 -14.91
C THR A 40 -0.97 -3.71 -14.13
N ASP A 41 -0.02 -2.78 -14.32
CA ASP A 41 1.25 -2.69 -13.60
C ASP A 41 1.56 -1.23 -13.21
N PRO A 42 0.98 -0.75 -12.10
CA PRO A 42 0.98 0.67 -11.78
C PRO A 42 2.38 1.19 -11.42
N GLN A 43 3.29 0.30 -11.00
CA GLN A 43 4.65 0.67 -10.65
C GLN A 43 5.51 0.85 -11.91
N ASN A 44 5.46 -0.08 -12.85
CA ASN A 44 6.30 -0.02 -14.05
C ASN A 44 5.75 0.94 -15.11
N LEU A 45 4.43 1.15 -15.13
CA LEU A 45 3.75 2.04 -16.08
C LEU A 45 3.52 3.45 -15.52
N ASN A 46 4.10 3.77 -14.35
CA ASN A 46 4.04 5.07 -13.70
C ASN A 46 2.59 5.58 -13.53
N ALA A 47 1.71 4.73 -12.99
CA ALA A 47 0.35 5.14 -12.67
C ALA A 47 0.34 6.27 -11.63
N ARG A 48 -0.72 7.08 -11.65
CA ARG A 48 -0.86 8.20 -10.72
C ARG A 48 -0.90 7.68 -9.28
N LEU A 49 -0.27 8.44 -8.39
CA LEU A 49 -0.39 8.27 -6.95
C LEU A 49 -1.26 9.38 -6.37
N THR A 50 -2.27 8.98 -5.59
CA THR A 50 -3.16 9.92 -4.91
C THR A 50 -2.95 9.82 -3.40
N ILE A 51 -2.91 10.97 -2.74
CA ILE A 51 -2.91 11.08 -1.27
C ILE A 51 -4.34 10.79 -0.80
N CYS A 52 -4.50 9.79 0.07
CA CYS A 52 -5.81 9.47 0.62
C CYS A 52 -6.21 10.49 1.68
N ASP A 53 -7.42 11.02 1.54
CA ASP A 53 -7.97 12.03 2.43
C ASP A 53 -8.45 11.39 3.75
N ALA A 54 -7.58 11.43 4.76
CA ALA A 54 -7.89 10.95 6.10
C ALA A 54 -8.87 11.85 6.87
N THR A 55 -9.23 13.03 6.36
CA THR A 55 -10.22 13.90 7.03
C THR A 55 -11.63 13.31 7.00
N LYS A 56 -11.86 12.34 6.10
CA LYS A 56 -13.12 11.61 5.96
C LYS A 56 -13.19 10.32 6.80
N GLY A 57 -12.17 10.06 7.62
CA GLY A 57 -12.05 8.87 8.46
C GLY A 57 -10.85 8.02 8.08
N GLU A 58 -10.85 6.77 8.55
CA GLU A 58 -9.85 5.77 8.13
C GLU A 58 -9.89 5.64 6.60
N THR A 59 -8.73 5.43 5.97
CA THR A 59 -8.65 5.20 4.53
C THR A 59 -7.71 4.05 4.26
N MET A 60 -7.95 3.35 3.15
CA MET A 60 -7.14 2.22 2.72
C MET A 60 -6.94 2.26 1.20
N CYS A 61 -5.92 1.57 0.71
CA CYS A 61 -5.77 1.32 -0.72
C CYS A 61 -6.62 0.13 -1.14
N LEU A 62 -7.20 0.22 -2.34
CA LEU A 62 -7.96 -0.85 -2.96
C LEU A 62 -7.41 -1.14 -4.36
N SER A 63 -7.48 -2.40 -4.75
CA SER A 63 -7.27 -2.89 -6.12
C SER A 63 -8.41 -3.83 -6.45
N ALA A 64 -9.05 -3.68 -7.61
CA ALA A 64 -10.13 -4.54 -8.04
C ALA A 64 -10.04 -4.84 -9.53
N TYR A 65 -10.51 -6.02 -9.94
CA TYR A 65 -10.67 -6.34 -11.36
C TYR A 65 -12.14 -6.24 -11.76
N TYR A 66 -12.41 -5.35 -12.71
CA TYR A 66 -13.73 -5.09 -13.26
C TYR A 66 -13.94 -5.84 -14.56
N ILE A 67 -15.16 -6.37 -14.73
CA ILE A 67 -15.70 -6.80 -16.01
C ILE A 67 -16.86 -5.87 -16.34
N GLY A 68 -16.66 -5.03 -17.35
CA GLY A 68 -17.68 -4.11 -17.84
C GLY A 68 -18.78 -4.83 -18.62
N LYS A 69 -20.04 -4.52 -18.33
CA LYS A 69 -21.21 -5.04 -19.05
C LYS A 69 -21.92 -3.93 -19.82
N GLY A 70 -22.64 -4.29 -20.87
CA GLY A 70 -23.38 -3.34 -21.71
C GLY A 70 -22.47 -2.27 -22.33
N ASP A 71 -22.80 -1.00 -22.08
CA ASP A 71 -22.06 0.16 -22.61
C ASP A 71 -20.72 0.40 -21.90
N LYS A 72 -20.46 -0.33 -20.81
CA LYS A 72 -19.23 -0.21 -20.00
C LYS A 72 -18.19 -1.27 -20.33
N LYS A 73 -18.33 -2.03 -21.43
CA LYS A 73 -17.40 -3.10 -21.83
C LYS A 73 -15.94 -2.63 -21.91
N ASN A 74 -15.71 -1.38 -22.31
CA ASN A 74 -14.40 -0.75 -22.38
C ASN A 74 -13.77 -0.44 -21.01
N GLN A 75 -14.51 -0.61 -19.90
CA GLN A 75 -14.01 -0.46 -18.53
C GLN A 75 -13.67 -1.81 -17.89
N THR A 76 -13.41 -2.83 -18.70
CA THR A 76 -12.89 -4.12 -18.22
C THR A 76 -11.40 -3.99 -17.95
N GLY A 77 -10.97 -4.33 -16.75
CA GLY A 77 -9.56 -4.25 -16.35
C GLY A 77 -9.38 -3.96 -14.87
N VAL A 78 -8.19 -3.50 -14.50
CA VAL A 78 -7.85 -3.23 -13.10
C VAL A 78 -8.23 -1.80 -12.73
N TYR A 79 -8.92 -1.64 -11.61
CA TYR A 79 -9.13 -0.37 -10.92
C TYR A 79 -8.25 -0.32 -9.66
N ARG A 80 -7.73 0.87 -9.35
CA ARG A 80 -6.96 1.15 -8.14
C ARG A 80 -7.35 2.50 -7.57
N GLY A 81 -7.39 2.62 -6.25
CA GLY A 81 -7.67 3.91 -5.61
C GLY A 81 -7.68 3.89 -4.09
N CYS A 82 -7.94 5.06 -3.52
CA CYS A 82 -8.24 5.21 -2.10
C CYS A 82 -9.69 4.82 -1.82
N PHE A 83 -9.91 4.11 -0.72
CA PHE A 83 -11.23 3.69 -0.29
C PHE A 83 -11.45 4.07 1.18
N ALA A 84 -12.62 4.63 1.47
CA ALA A 84 -13.07 4.88 2.84
C ALA A 84 -13.84 3.63 3.32
N PRO A 85 -13.26 2.83 4.24
CA PRO A 85 -13.91 1.65 4.75
C PRO A 85 -15.11 2.01 5.61
N LYS A 86 -16.07 1.08 5.69
CA LYS A 86 -17.19 1.19 6.64
C LYS A 86 -16.80 0.50 7.94
N SER A 87 -16.80 1.22 9.06
CA SER A 87 -16.31 0.76 10.37
C SER A 87 -16.85 -0.60 10.80
N ASP A 88 -18.12 -0.88 10.48
CA ASP A 88 -18.83 -2.06 10.98
C ASP A 88 -18.73 -3.26 10.02
N VAL A 89 -17.99 -3.11 8.93
CA VAL A 89 -17.83 -4.14 7.90
C VAL A 89 -16.46 -4.81 8.05
N LYS A 90 -16.44 -6.13 8.17
CA LYS A 90 -15.17 -6.89 8.16
C LYS A 90 -14.64 -7.11 6.75
N ASP A 91 -15.52 -7.42 5.80
CA ASP A 91 -15.18 -7.61 4.39
C ASP A 91 -15.39 -6.32 3.59
N GLN A 92 -14.38 -5.44 3.61
CA GLN A 92 -14.42 -4.18 2.87
C GLN A 92 -14.53 -4.38 1.37
N CYS A 93 -14.00 -5.49 0.85
CA CYS A 93 -14.12 -5.83 -0.56
C CYS A 93 -15.56 -6.24 -0.89
N GLY A 94 -16.21 -7.07 -0.08
CA GLY A 94 -17.64 -7.36 -0.20
C GLY A 94 -18.50 -6.09 -0.22
N TYR A 95 -18.26 -5.16 0.71
CA TYR A 95 -18.96 -3.87 0.74
C TYR A 95 -18.67 -3.02 -0.51
N PHE A 96 -17.42 -2.99 -0.98
CA PHE A 96 -17.06 -2.31 -2.23
C PHE A 96 -17.79 -2.93 -3.43
N LYS A 97 -17.88 -4.27 -3.49
CA LYS A 97 -18.62 -4.98 -4.53
C LYS A 97 -20.10 -4.61 -4.54
N GLU A 98 -20.73 -4.58 -3.37
CA GLU A 98 -22.14 -4.22 -3.23
C GLU A 98 -22.39 -2.77 -3.67
N LYS A 99 -21.53 -1.84 -3.25
CA LYS A 99 -21.64 -0.42 -3.59
C LYS A 99 -21.58 -0.17 -5.10
N ASN A 100 -20.73 -0.89 -5.83
CA ASN A 100 -20.52 -0.69 -7.27
C ASN A 100 -21.42 -1.58 -8.16
N ARG A 101 -22.23 -2.47 -7.58
CA ARG A 101 -23.11 -3.38 -8.32
C ARG A 101 -24.14 -2.64 -9.21
N GLN A 102 -24.42 -1.39 -8.90
CA GLN A 102 -25.39 -0.56 -9.63
C GLN A 102 -24.82 0.04 -10.93
N GLU A 103 -23.52 -0.09 -11.19
CA GLU A 103 -22.85 0.61 -12.30
C GLU A 103 -22.61 -0.24 -13.57
N ASN A 104 -23.29 -1.38 -13.72
CA ASN A 104 -23.02 -2.36 -14.79
C ASN A 104 -21.56 -2.87 -14.82
N LEU A 105 -20.86 -2.77 -13.70
CA LEU A 105 -19.52 -3.31 -13.49
C LEU A 105 -19.64 -4.55 -12.59
N ASP A 106 -19.05 -5.65 -13.03
CA ASP A 106 -18.92 -6.86 -12.22
C ASP A 106 -17.51 -6.93 -11.63
N ILE A 107 -17.40 -7.16 -10.33
CA ILE A 107 -16.11 -7.14 -9.63
C ILE A 107 -15.72 -8.58 -9.32
N VAL A 108 -14.78 -9.10 -10.10
CA VAL A 108 -14.30 -10.48 -10.00
C VAL A 108 -13.49 -10.65 -8.72
N SER A 109 -12.46 -9.83 -8.56
CA SER A 109 -11.55 -9.85 -7.43
C SER A 109 -11.41 -8.45 -6.84
N CYS A 110 -11.06 -8.42 -5.56
CA CYS A 110 -10.78 -7.21 -4.83
C CYS A 110 -9.76 -7.52 -3.74
N LEU A 111 -8.83 -6.61 -3.54
CA LEU A 111 -7.85 -6.64 -2.47
C LEU A 111 -7.73 -5.25 -1.87
N SER A 112 -7.57 -5.20 -0.56
CA SER A 112 -7.36 -3.96 0.18
C SER A 112 -6.18 -4.07 1.12
N CYS A 113 -5.56 -2.93 1.43
CA CYS A 113 -4.38 -2.85 2.28
C CYS A 113 -4.20 -1.42 2.81
N THR A 114 -3.49 -1.27 3.93
CA THR A 114 -3.38 0.01 4.67
C THR A 114 -2.02 0.68 4.57
N ASP A 115 -1.07 0.07 3.86
CA ASP A 115 0.28 0.62 3.68
C ASP A 115 0.34 1.53 2.44
N ALA A 116 1.29 2.47 2.40
CA ALA A 116 1.49 3.30 1.22
C ALA A 116 1.88 2.44 -0.01
N ARG A 117 1.20 2.68 -1.14
CA ARG A 117 1.42 2.06 -2.45
C ARG A 117 1.25 0.53 -2.46
N CYS A 118 0.57 -0.02 -1.47
CA CYS A 118 0.41 -1.46 -1.31
C CYS A 118 -0.52 -2.09 -2.37
N ASN A 119 -1.39 -1.29 -3.00
CA ASN A 119 -2.26 -1.72 -4.08
C ASN A 119 -1.51 -1.86 -5.42
N VAL A 120 -0.35 -2.51 -5.42
CA VAL A 120 0.50 -2.81 -6.60
C VAL A 120 0.23 -4.19 -7.18
N GLN A 121 -0.50 -5.03 -6.45
CA GLN A 121 -0.79 -6.42 -6.80
C GLN A 121 -1.25 -6.57 -8.25
N LEU A 122 -0.58 -7.45 -9.00
CA LEU A 122 -0.88 -7.72 -10.41
C LEU A 122 -2.07 -8.68 -10.52
N PHE A 123 -2.84 -8.57 -11.60
CA PHE A 123 -3.94 -9.48 -11.91
C PHE A 123 -3.62 -10.24 -13.21
N ASP A 124 -4.18 -11.44 -13.36
CA ASP A 124 -4.23 -12.12 -14.64
C ASP A 124 -5.45 -11.70 -15.46
N ASP A 125 -5.55 -12.21 -16.68
CA ASP A 125 -6.60 -11.86 -17.64
C ASP A 125 -7.99 -12.34 -17.17
N ASN A 126 -8.02 -13.28 -16.21
CA ASN A 126 -9.24 -13.74 -15.55
C ASN A 126 -9.57 -12.92 -14.29
N GLY A 127 -8.76 -11.89 -14.00
CA GLY A 127 -8.91 -11.05 -12.83
C GLY A 127 -8.46 -11.70 -11.53
N SER A 128 -7.66 -12.77 -11.54
CA SER A 128 -7.13 -13.38 -10.33
C SER A 128 -5.81 -12.71 -9.91
N PRO A 129 -5.58 -12.47 -8.60
CA PRO A 129 -4.32 -11.91 -8.14
C PRO A 129 -3.13 -12.84 -8.46
N LYS A 130 -2.11 -12.34 -9.17
CA LYS A 130 -0.85 -13.06 -9.42
C LYS A 130 0.08 -12.89 -8.24
N ASN A 131 0.35 -13.92 -7.42
CA ASN A 131 1.28 -13.86 -6.28
C ASN A 131 2.46 -12.88 -6.45
N SER A 132 2.33 -11.63 -5.99
CA SER A 132 3.44 -10.69 -5.96
C SER A 132 4.03 -10.74 -4.56
N VAL A 133 5.26 -11.25 -4.48
CA VAL A 133 6.04 -11.35 -3.26
C VAL A 133 6.11 -9.96 -2.60
N SER A 134 5.54 -9.85 -1.41
CA SER A 134 5.58 -8.65 -0.57
C SER A 134 7.04 -8.24 -0.32
N LYS A 135 7.46 -7.10 -0.87
CA LYS A 135 8.80 -6.52 -0.70
C LYS A 135 8.88 -5.69 0.59
N ASN A 136 8.59 -6.25 1.76
CA ASN A 136 8.70 -5.50 3.03
C ASN A 136 9.64 -6.14 4.08
N VAL A 137 10.43 -7.15 3.72
CA VAL A 137 11.33 -7.82 4.68
C VAL A 137 12.72 -7.14 4.79
N SER A 138 13.07 -6.20 3.90
CA SER A 138 14.45 -5.69 3.83
C SER A 138 14.78 -4.64 4.91
N SER A 139 13.84 -3.76 5.27
CA SER A 139 14.14 -2.59 6.11
C SER A 139 14.47 -2.93 7.57
N ILE A 140 13.90 -4.00 8.13
CA ILE A 140 14.16 -4.40 9.53
C ILE A 140 15.58 -4.99 9.66
N LEU A 141 16.04 -5.75 8.68
CA LEU A 141 17.37 -6.37 8.71
C LEU A 141 18.51 -5.33 8.66
N PHE A 142 18.35 -4.26 7.88
CA PHE A 142 19.36 -3.20 7.81
C PHE A 142 19.53 -2.44 9.13
N ILE A 143 18.42 -2.15 9.83
CA ILE A 143 18.46 -1.45 11.12
C ILE A 143 19.14 -2.33 12.19
N SER A 144 18.89 -3.64 12.19
CA SER A 144 19.54 -4.57 13.12
C SER A 144 21.06 -4.67 12.89
N ILE A 145 21.51 -4.72 11.62
CA ILE A 145 22.94 -4.82 11.28
C ILE A 145 23.70 -3.57 11.73
N ILE A 146 23.14 -2.37 11.50
CA ILE A 146 23.78 -1.10 11.90
C ILE A 146 23.93 -1.04 13.43
N ASN A 147 22.90 -1.45 14.18
CA ASN A 147 22.98 -1.47 15.65
C ASN A 147 24.06 -2.43 16.18
N ILE A 148 24.20 -3.61 15.56
CA ILE A 148 25.24 -4.58 15.93
C ILE A 148 26.64 -3.99 15.65
N LEU A 149 26.84 -3.36 14.49
CA LEU A 149 28.12 -2.73 14.14
C LEU A 149 28.52 -1.61 15.12
N PHE A 150 27.57 -0.77 15.54
CA PHE A 150 27.82 0.27 16.53
C PHE A 150 28.21 -0.32 17.90
N ILE A 151 27.54 -1.39 18.34
CA ILE A 151 27.87 -2.06 19.60
C ILE A 151 29.29 -2.66 19.52
N SER A 152 29.60 -3.41 18.45
CA SER A 152 30.90 -4.03 18.25
C SER A 152 32.05 -3.02 18.21
N LEU A 153 31.87 -1.89 17.50
CA LEU A 153 32.89 -0.84 17.44
C LEU A 153 33.10 -0.16 18.80
N SER A 154 32.03 0.05 19.57
CA SER A 154 32.12 0.66 20.90
C SER A 154 32.80 -0.24 21.94
N LEU A 155 32.72 -1.57 21.77
CA LEU A 155 33.45 -2.54 22.58
C LEU A 155 34.93 -2.57 22.23
N LEU A 156 35.29 -2.53 20.93
CA LEU A 156 36.67 -2.48 20.45
C LEU A 156 37.42 -1.22 20.88
N LEU A 157 36.75 -0.06 20.93
CA LEU A 157 37.36 1.19 21.38
C LEU A 157 37.56 1.27 22.91
N ARG A 158 36.99 0.34 23.67
CA ARG A 158 37.14 0.28 25.14
C ARG A 158 38.23 -0.68 25.61
N SER A 159 38.63 -1.63 24.78
CA SER A 159 39.75 -2.56 25.00
C SER A 159 41.06 -1.95 24.56
#